data_AF-A0A1B7N2N2-F1
#
_entry.id   AF-A0A1B7N2N2-F1
#
_cell.length_a   1.000
_cell.length_b   1.000
_cell.length_c   1.000
_cell.angle_alpha   90.00
_cell.angle_beta   90.00
_cell.angle_gamma   90.00
#
_symmetry.space_group_name_H-M   'P 1'
#
loop_
_entity.id
_entity.type
_entity.pdbx_description
1 polymer ?
#
loop_
_entity_poly.entity_id
_entity_poly.type
_entity_poly.pdbx_seq_one_letter_code
_entity_poly.pdbx_strand_id
1 'polypeptide(L)'
;LTDTATPIEFEDRSHESSSSVVFGSHVIQSDLSGLLNSPTQRSALNFAAPLLRLKVVSFCDDTTIGISWNHTLGDATAFFRFTHALSKLYQGLHPIYPPPTFEKPSFPQPSECAIEE
;
A
#
# COMPACT_ATOMS: atom_id res chain seq x y z
N LEU A 1 1.02 -17.80 2.45
CA LEU A 1 1.51 -16.78 1.51
C LEU A 1 1.91 -17.51 0.24
N THR A 2 1.60 -16.98 -0.93
CA THR A 2 2.05 -17.55 -2.20
C THR A 2 3.53 -17.18 -2.39
N ASP A 3 4.37 -18.12 -2.84
CA ASP A 3 5.80 -17.92 -3.18
C ASP A 3 6.02 -17.01 -4.41
N THR A 4 5.03 -16.21 -4.76
CA THR A 4 5.04 -15.29 -5.89
C THR A 4 5.68 -13.98 -5.46
N ALA A 5 6.70 -13.54 -6.20
CA ALA A 5 7.35 -12.25 -5.96
C ALA A 5 6.32 -11.11 -5.92
N THR A 6 6.51 -10.17 -4.99
CA THR A 6 5.71 -8.94 -4.92
C THR A 6 5.93 -8.15 -6.21
N PRO A 7 4.87 -7.80 -6.97
CA PRO A 7 5.03 -7.00 -8.17
C PRO A 7 5.46 -5.59 -7.80
N ILE A 8 6.56 -5.16 -8.39
CA ILE A 8 7.08 -3.80 -8.33
C ILE A 8 7.18 -3.29 -9.76
N GLU A 9 6.51 -2.18 -10.03
CA GLU A 9 6.54 -1.51 -11.32
C GLU A 9 7.36 -0.22 -11.20
N PHE A 10 8.24 0.03 -12.17
CA PHE A 10 9.00 1.26 -12.28
C PHE A 10 8.59 1.98 -13.55
N GLU A 11 8.26 3.26 -13.44
CA GLU A 11 7.91 4.12 -14.57
C GLU A 11 8.75 5.40 -14.49
N ASP A 12 9.44 5.73 -15.59
CA ASP A 12 10.16 7.00 -15.72
C ASP A 12 9.41 7.92 -16.69
N ARG A 13 8.95 9.06 -16.16
CA ARG A 13 8.26 10.13 -16.90
C ARG A 13 9.09 11.40 -16.97
N SER A 14 10.40 11.30 -16.78
CA SER A 14 11.37 12.41 -16.87
C SER A 14 11.24 13.30 -18.12
N HIS A 15 10.64 12.79 -19.20
CA HIS A 15 10.45 13.51 -20.47
C HIS A 15 9.04 14.10 -20.69
N GLU A 16 8.07 13.89 -19.79
CA GLU A 16 6.72 14.47 -19.92
C GLU A 16 6.71 15.93 -19.43
N SER A 17 6.20 16.84 -20.26
CA SER A 17 6.25 18.29 -19.98
C SER A 17 5.42 18.65 -18.73
N SER A 18 5.99 19.44 -17.82
CA SER A 18 5.42 19.86 -16.51
C SER A 18 4.09 20.63 -16.56
N SER A 19 3.44 20.75 -17.72
CA SER A 19 2.23 21.56 -17.90
C SER A 19 0.94 20.90 -17.40
N SER A 20 0.94 19.61 -17.07
CA SER A 20 -0.28 18.88 -16.67
C SER A 20 -0.46 18.69 -15.15
N VAL A 21 0.58 18.92 -14.33
CA VAL A 21 0.54 18.67 -12.88
C VAL A 21 0.80 19.98 -12.14
N VAL A 22 -0.27 20.61 -11.67
CA VAL A 22 -0.19 21.82 -10.83
C VAL A 22 0.31 21.41 -9.45
N PHE A 23 1.58 21.74 -9.14
CA PHE A 23 2.16 21.55 -7.82
C PHE A 23 1.76 22.70 -6.88
N GLY A 24 1.02 22.38 -5.83
CA GLY A 24 0.71 23.30 -4.74
C GLY A 24 -0.11 22.66 -3.64
N SER A 25 0.49 22.50 -2.45
CA SER A 25 -0.11 22.29 -1.10
C SER A 25 -1.30 21.33 -0.90
N HIS A 26 -1.74 20.61 -1.92
CA HIS A 26 -2.90 19.77 -1.90
C HIS A 26 -2.50 18.32 -2.08
N VAL A 27 -3.13 17.45 -1.31
CA VAL A 27 -3.20 16.02 -1.63
C VAL A 27 -3.67 15.94 -3.08
N ILE A 28 -2.80 15.51 -4.00
CA ILE A 28 -3.16 15.29 -5.39
C ILE A 28 -4.09 14.08 -5.39
N GLN A 29 -5.38 14.36 -5.22
CA GLN A 29 -6.46 13.41 -5.40
C GLN A 29 -6.89 13.44 -6.89
N SER A 30 -5.89 13.44 -7.79
CA SER A 30 -6.12 13.26 -9.22
C SER A 30 -6.61 11.84 -9.48
N ASP A 31 -6.99 11.56 -10.73
CA ASP A 31 -7.29 10.20 -11.15
C ASP A 31 -6.04 9.32 -11.02
N LEU A 32 -5.93 8.61 -9.90
CA LEU A 32 -4.87 7.65 -9.64
C LEU A 32 -5.11 6.35 -10.42
N SER A 33 -6.14 6.23 -11.26
CA SER A 33 -6.42 4.99 -12.01
C SER A 33 -5.23 4.50 -12.86
N GLY A 34 -4.39 5.41 -13.34
CA GLY A 34 -3.14 5.08 -14.07
C GLY A 34 -1.96 4.69 -13.17
N LEU A 35 -2.03 5.00 -11.87
CA LEU A 35 -1.08 4.57 -10.84
C LEU A 35 -1.55 3.30 -10.12
N LEU A 36 -2.86 3.07 -10.11
CA LEU A 36 -3.49 1.85 -9.68
C LEU A 36 -3.40 0.84 -10.81
N ASN A 37 -3.19 -0.44 -10.46
CA ASN A 37 -3.20 -1.48 -11.48
C ASN A 37 -4.62 -1.56 -12.06
N SER A 38 -4.80 -1.14 -13.31
CA SER A 38 -6.06 -1.31 -14.03
C SER A 38 -6.44 -2.79 -14.03
N PRO A 39 -7.62 -3.19 -13.53
CA PRO A 39 -8.06 -4.56 -13.63
C PRO A 39 -8.55 -4.77 -15.07
N THR A 40 -7.63 -5.00 -16.00
CA THR A 40 -7.99 -5.68 -17.24
C THR A 40 -8.43 -7.10 -16.85
N GLN A 41 -9.76 -7.26 -16.76
CA GLN A 41 -10.55 -8.47 -16.49
C GLN A 41 -11.11 -8.61 -15.06
N ARG A 42 -12.36 -8.15 -14.91
CA ARG A 42 -13.35 -8.66 -13.94
C ARG A 42 -13.79 -10.09 -14.26
N SER A 43 -12.87 -11.02 -14.45
CA SER A 43 -13.23 -12.44 -14.69
C SER A 43 -12.40 -13.36 -13.80
N ALA A 44 -13.14 -14.14 -12.99
CA ALA A 44 -12.70 -15.13 -12.01
C ALA A 44 -12.02 -14.58 -10.74
N LEU A 45 -12.38 -15.17 -9.60
CA LEU A 45 -11.67 -15.02 -8.31
C LEU A 45 -10.21 -15.45 -8.53
N ASN A 46 -9.38 -14.50 -8.95
CA ASN A 46 -7.99 -14.75 -9.24
C ASN A 46 -7.25 -14.75 -7.90
N PHE A 47 -7.32 -15.87 -7.17
CA PHE A 47 -6.62 -16.07 -5.89
C PHE A 47 -5.09 -15.92 -6.02
N ALA A 48 -4.57 -15.90 -7.25
CA ALA A 48 -3.18 -15.60 -7.57
C ALA A 48 -2.87 -14.08 -7.65
N ALA A 49 -3.87 -13.21 -7.50
CA ALA A 49 -3.66 -11.78 -7.54
C ALA A 49 -2.84 -11.32 -6.32
N PRO A 50 -1.75 -10.56 -6.52
CA PRO A 50 -0.92 -10.06 -5.44
C PRO A 50 -1.70 -9.08 -4.55
N LEU A 51 -1.60 -9.29 -3.24
CA LEU A 51 -2.29 -8.51 -2.21
C LEU A 51 -1.60 -7.17 -1.90
N LEU A 52 -0.33 -7.06 -2.26
CA LEU A 52 0.49 -5.86 -2.16
C LEU A 52 1.10 -5.59 -3.52
N ARG A 53 1.02 -4.34 -3.99
CA ARG A 53 1.71 -3.88 -5.21
C ARG A 53 2.37 -2.54 -4.94
N LEU A 54 3.56 -2.35 -5.50
CA LEU A 54 4.27 -1.09 -5.43
C LEU A 54 4.52 -0.56 -6.83
N LYS A 55 4.36 0.75 -7.01
CA LYS A 55 4.72 1.46 -8.23
C LYS A 55 5.58 2.65 -7.87
N VAL A 56 6.75 2.76 -8.49
CA VAL A 56 7.65 3.89 -8.32
C VAL A 56 7.63 4.67 -9.62
N VAL A 57 7.25 5.95 -9.54
CA VAL A 57 7.22 6.85 -10.68
C VAL A 57 8.20 7.97 -10.44
N SER A 58 9.18 8.11 -11.32
CA SER A 58 10.06 9.27 -11.36
C SER A 58 9.48 10.28 -12.36
N PHE A 59 9.36 11.53 -11.97
CA PHE A 59 8.87 12.61 -12.81
C PHE A 59 9.70 13.87 -12.57
N CYS A 60 10.42 14.34 -13.59
CA CYS A 60 11.42 15.41 -13.46
C CYS A 60 12.39 15.12 -12.28
N ASP A 61 12.37 15.95 -11.25
CA ASP A 61 13.21 15.83 -10.04
C ASP A 61 12.49 15.14 -8.87
N ASP A 62 11.21 14.76 -9.04
CA ASP A 62 10.40 14.15 -7.99
C ASP A 62 10.26 12.64 -8.18
N THR A 63 10.15 11.92 -7.06
CA THR A 63 9.84 10.48 -7.04
C THR A 63 8.59 10.24 -6.22
N THR A 64 7.59 9.59 -6.83
CA THR A 64 6.36 9.18 -6.16
C THR A 64 6.34 7.66 -6.01
N ILE A 65 5.93 7.19 -4.83
CA ILE A 65 5.71 5.77 -4.57
C ILE A 65 4.22 5.54 -4.34
N GLY A 66 3.58 4.85 -5.27
CA GLY A 66 2.23 4.33 -5.13
C GLY A 66 2.24 2.95 -4.48
N ILE A 67 1.39 2.73 -3.48
CA ILE A 67 1.23 1.43 -2.82
C ILE A 67 -0.24 1.03 -2.86
N SER A 68 -0.52 -0.12 -3.47
CA SER A 68 -1.83 -0.75 -3.42
C SER A 68 -1.81 -1.83 -2.34
N TRP A 69 -2.69 -1.69 -1.35
CA TRP A 69 -2.80 -2.57 -0.19
C TRP A 69 -4.17 -3.21 -0.13
N ASN A 70 -4.25 -4.54 -0.24
CA ASN A 70 -5.49 -5.25 0.00
C ASN A 70 -5.83 -5.23 1.50
N HIS A 71 -7.03 -4.74 1.86
CA HIS A 71 -7.48 -4.64 3.25
C HIS A 71 -7.50 -5.98 4.02
N THR A 72 -7.46 -7.13 3.35
CA THR A 72 -7.29 -8.42 4.02
C THR A 72 -5.91 -8.59 4.67
N LEU A 73 -4.90 -7.83 4.23
CA LEU A 73 -3.58 -7.79 4.87
C LEU A 73 -3.59 -7.01 6.20
N GLY A 74 -4.59 -6.16 6.41
CA GLY A 74 -4.75 -5.38 7.62
C GLY A 74 -5.37 -4.01 7.39
N ASP A 75 -5.64 -3.34 8.50
CA ASP A 75 -6.17 -1.98 8.55
C ASP A 75 -5.10 -0.92 8.23
N ALA A 76 -5.47 0.36 8.38
CA ALA A 76 -4.57 1.49 8.16
C ALA A 76 -3.36 1.48 9.13
N THR A 77 -3.51 0.92 10.34
CA THR A 77 -2.41 0.78 11.30
C THR A 77 -1.39 -0.23 10.80
N ALA A 78 -1.85 -1.38 10.32
CA ALA A 78 -0.99 -2.39 9.71
C ALA A 78 -0.25 -1.84 8.48
N PHE A 79 -0.97 -1.13 7.61
CA PHE A 79 -0.39 -0.46 6.45
C PHE A 79 0.69 0.57 6.84
N PHE A 80 0.41 1.43 7.82
CA PHE A 80 1.38 2.42 8.31
C PHE A 80 2.63 1.76 8.90
N ARG A 81 2.49 0.71 9.70
CA ARG A 81 3.64 -0.02 10.27
C ARG A 81 4.47 -0.68 9.17
N PHE A 82 3.82 -1.24 8.16
CA PHE A 82 4.48 -1.80 6.99
C PHE A 82 5.31 -0.74 6.24
N THR A 83 4.71 0.40 5.89
CA THR A 83 5.41 1.46 5.14
C THR A 83 6.54 2.10 5.95
N HIS A 84 6.35 2.25 7.27
CA HIS A 84 7.40 2.71 8.16
C HIS A 84 8.57 1.73 8.23
N ALA A 85 8.30 0.42 8.39
CA ALA A 85 9.34 -0.61 8.40
C ALA A 85 10.10 -0.65 7.06
N LEU A 86 9.38 -0.58 5.93
CA LEU A 86 9.95 -0.50 4.59
C LEU A 86 10.93 0.68 4.49
N SER A 87 10.50 1.87 4.89
CA SER A 87 11.34 3.08 4.88
C SER A 87 12.61 2.94 5.74
N LYS A 88 12.49 2.34 6.95
CA LYS A 88 13.65 2.11 7.82
C LYS A 88 14.65 1.14 7.21
N LEU A 89 14.17 0.05 6.63
CA LEU A 89 15.03 -0.96 6.00
C LEU A 89 15.82 -0.38 4.82
N TYR A 90 15.20 0.46 3.97
CA TYR A 90 15.90 1.16 2.90
C TYR A 90 16.96 2.15 3.39
N GLN A 91 16.81 2.68 4.61
CA GLN A 91 17.80 3.54 5.26
C GLN A 91 18.88 2.75 6.02
N GLY A 92 18.84 1.41 6.00
CA GLY A 92 19.74 0.57 6.81
C GLY A 92 19.47 0.65 8.31
N LEU A 93 18.28 1.10 8.71
CA LEU A 93 17.84 1.24 10.10
C LEU A 93 16.97 0.06 10.53
N HIS A 94 16.94 -0.20 11.84
CA HIS A 94 16.06 -1.22 12.40
C HIS A 94 14.60 -0.74 12.50
N PRO A 95 13.61 -1.60 12.23
CA PRO A 95 12.21 -1.31 12.49
C PRO A 95 11.95 -1.00 13.98
N ILE A 96 11.09 -0.01 14.24
CA ILE A 96 10.73 0.42 15.61
C ILE A 96 9.50 -0.36 16.13
N TYR A 97 8.60 -0.74 15.24
CA TYR A 97 7.41 -1.51 15.60
C TYR A 97 7.73 -2.99 15.75
N PRO A 98 6.97 -3.72 16.58
CA PRO A 98 7.09 -5.17 16.67
C PRO A 98 6.96 -5.84 15.29
N PRO A 99 7.67 -6.96 15.06
CA PRO A 99 7.48 -7.75 13.85
C PRO A 99 6.00 -8.11 13.65
N PRO A 100 5.49 -8.09 12.40
CA PRO A 100 4.12 -8.50 12.13
C PRO A 100 3.94 -9.98 12.51
N THR A 101 2.85 -10.28 13.20
CA THR A 101 2.44 -11.65 13.51
C THR A 101 1.18 -11.99 12.74
N PHE A 102 1.01 -13.27 12.39
CA PHE A 102 -0.25 -13.79 11.83
C PHE A 102 -1.22 -14.25 12.93
N GLU A 103 -0.89 -13.95 14.18
CA GLU A 103 -1.70 -14.35 15.33
C GLU A 103 -2.96 -13.51 15.38
N LYS A 104 -4.11 -14.19 15.37
CA LYS A 104 -5.39 -13.52 15.55
C LYS A 104 -5.49 -13.04 17.01
N PRO A 105 -5.81 -11.76 17.26
CA PRO A 105 -6.04 -11.30 18.62
C PRO A 105 -7.15 -12.13 19.28
N SER A 106 -6.87 -12.69 20.45
CA SER A 106 -7.88 -13.31 21.29
C SER A 106 -8.60 -12.20 22.04
N PHE A 107 -9.84 -11.92 21.66
CA PHE A 107 -10.68 -11.01 22.43
C PHE A 107 -11.44 -11.84 23.47
N PRO A 108 -11.42 -11.45 24.75
CA PRO A 108 -12.27 -12.08 25.75
C PRO A 108 -13.74 -11.91 25.32
N GLN A 109 -14.59 -12.86 25.73
CA GLN A 109 -16.03 -12.70 25.54
C GLN A 109 -16.47 -11.37 26.15
N PRO A 110 -17.27 -10.55 25.45
CA PRO A 110 -17.80 -9.32 26.02
C PRO A 110 -18.57 -9.65 27.31
N SER A 111 -18.36 -8.84 28.35
CA SER A 111 -19.11 -8.96 29.60
C SER A 111 -20.58 -8.68 29.35
N GLU A 112 -21.48 -9.35 30.09
CA GLU A 112 -22.94 -9.18 29.96
C GLU A 112 -23.38 -7.70 30.08
N CYS A 113 -22.64 -6.90 30.87
CA CYS A 113 -22.85 -5.47 31.06
C CYS A 113 -22.64 -4.61 29.78
N ALA A 114 -21.97 -5.13 28.76
CA ALA A 114 -21.71 -4.45 27.49
C ALA A 114 -22.72 -4.80 26.38
N ILE A 115 -23.70 -5.67 26.68
CA ILE A 115 -24.66 -6.21 25.71
C ILE A 115 -26.05 -5.53 25.86
N GLU A 116 -26.23 -4.65 26.84
CA GLU A 116 -27.47 -3.87 27.02
C GLU A 116 -27.39 -2.53 26.28
N GLU A 117 -27.84 -2.51 25.02
CA GLU A 117 -28.36 -1.33 24.30
C GLU A 117 -29.68 -1.68 23.60
#